data_AF-A0AB34C9A8-F1
#
_entry.id   AF-A0AB34C9A8-F1
#
_cell.length_a   1.000
_cell.length_b   1.000
_cell.length_c   1.000
_cell.angle_alpha   90.00
_cell.angle_beta   90.00
_cell.angle_gamma   90.00
#
_symmetry.space_group_name_H-M   'P 1'
#
loop_
_entity.id
_entity.type
_entity.pdbx_description
1 polymer ?
#
loop_
_entity_poly.entity_id
_entity_poly.type
_entity_poly.pdbx_seq_one_letter_code
_entity_poly.pdbx_strand_id
1 'polypeptide(L)' 'MEKLSFQAKKAYFAKHRKSNFSASLRLEGFATSLNDEECKLPSRKAALKAVQQLKV' A
#
# COMPACT_ATOMS: atom_id res chain seq x y z
N MET A 1 -18.10 22.18 19.31
CA MET A 1 -17.41 21.26 18.35
C MET A 1 -18.50 20.53 17.60
N GLU A 2 -18.63 20.75 16.30
CA GLU A 2 -19.58 19.96 15.49
C GLU A 2 -19.18 18.48 15.50
N LYS A 3 -20.18 17.60 15.62
CA LYS A 3 -19.94 16.16 15.70
C LYS A 3 -19.61 15.65 14.29
N LEU A 4 -18.35 15.27 14.07
CA LEU A 4 -17.90 14.66 12.81
C LEU A 4 -18.79 13.46 12.44
N SER A 5 -19.38 13.52 11.25
CA SER A 5 -20.22 12.44 10.75
C SER A 5 -19.38 11.19 10.45
N PHE A 6 -20.03 10.02 10.50
CA PHE A 6 -19.38 8.75 10.13
C PHE A 6 -18.87 8.77 8.68
N GLN A 7 -19.61 9.42 7.78
CA GLN A 7 -19.22 9.56 6.37
C GLN A 7 -17.97 10.42 6.22
N ALA A 8 -17.86 11.51 6.99
CA ALA A 8 -16.65 12.35 6.98
C ALA A 8 -15.41 11.55 7.42
N LYS A 9 -15.55 10.68 8.43
CA LYS A 9 -14.46 9.80 8.88
C LYS A 9 -14.03 8.81 7.80
N LYS A 10 -15.00 8.19 7.10
CA LYS A 10 -14.72 7.29 5.98
C LYS A 10 -14.01 7.99 4.82
N ALA A 11 -14.48 9.19 4.46
CA ALA A 11 -13.87 9.99 3.39
C ALA A 11 -12.41 10.34 3.72
N TYR A 12 -12.16 10.75 4.96
CA TYR A 12 -10.81 11.03 5.43
C TYR A 12 -9.90 9.79 5.34
N PHE A 13 -10.37 8.65 5.84
CA PHE A 13 -9.61 7.40 5.76
C PHE A 13 -9.32 7.00 4.30
N ALA A 14 -10.32 7.04 3.42
CA ALA A 14 -10.12 6.70 2.01
C ALA A 14 -9.06 7.59 1.33
N LYS A 15 -9.03 8.88 1.69
CA LYS A 15 -8.06 9.86 1.18
C LYS A 15 -6.64 9.62 1.68
N HIS A 16 -6.46 9.25 2.95
CA HIS A 16 -5.13 9.25 3.59
C HIS A 16 -4.55 7.87 3.86
N ARG A 17 -5.31 6.78 3.72
CA ARG A 17 -4.85 5.43 4.11
C ARG A 17 -3.53 5.01 3.44
N LYS A 18 -3.34 5.32 2.16
CA LYS A 18 -2.15 4.87 1.42
C LYS A 18 -0.90 5.67 1.81
N SER A 19 -1.01 7.00 1.85
CA SER A 19 0.09 7.86 2.26
C SER A 19 0.51 7.62 3.73
N ASN A 20 -0.45 7.38 4.62
CA ASN A 20 -0.16 7.02 6.01
C ASN A 20 0.55 5.66 6.11
N PHE A 21 0.13 4.66 5.32
CA PHE A 21 0.78 3.35 5.29
C PHE A 21 2.22 3.45 4.76
N SER A 22 2.44 4.16 3.65
CA SER A 22 3.79 4.43 3.13
C SER A 22 4.66 5.14 4.16
N ALA A 23 4.13 6.12 4.90
CA ALA A 23 4.86 6.78 5.97
C ALA A 23 5.22 5.82 7.12
N SER A 24 4.30 4.92 7.52
CA SER A 24 4.57 3.87 8.53
C SER A 24 5.74 2.99 8.11
N LEU A 25 5.73 2.51 6.87
CA LEU A 25 6.80 1.68 6.33
C LEU A 25 8.16 2.39 6.36
N ARG A 26 8.21 3.69 6.08
CA ARG A 26 9.45 4.48 6.21
C ARG A 26 9.95 4.55 7.66
N LEU A 27 9.05 4.70 8.62
CA LEU A 27 9.42 4.70 10.05
C LEU A 27 10.01 3.35 10.48
N GLU A 28 9.56 2.26 9.88
CA GLU A 28 10.07 0.90 10.08
C GLU A 28 11.38 0.61 9.31
N GLY A 29 11.86 1.57 8.51
CA GLY A 29 13.12 1.44 7.75
C GLY A 29 12.97 0.82 6.36
N PHE A 30 11.74 0.60 5.87
CA PHE A 30 11.54 0.14 4.50
C PHE A 30 11.74 1.27 3.50
N ALA A 31 12.42 0.96 2.39
CA ALA A 31 12.49 1.84 1.24
C ALA A 31 11.13 1.88 0.54
N THR A 32 10.45 3.03 0.59
CA THR A 32 9.18 3.24 -0.12
C THR A 32 9.35 4.24 -1.26
N SER A 33 8.72 3.98 -2.39
CA SER A 33 8.60 4.89 -3.53
C SER A 33 7.15 5.35 -3.72
N LEU A 34 6.94 6.53 -4.32
CA LEU A 34 5.61 6.97 -4.76
C LEU A 34 5.00 6.00 -5.78
N ASN A 35 5.84 5.29 -6.54
CA ASN A 35 5.42 4.33 -7.55
C ASN A 35 4.96 2.99 -6.97
N ASP A 36 5.24 2.72 -5.68
CA ASP A 36 4.81 1.47 -5.03
C ASP A 36 3.28 1.40 -4.96
N GLU A 37 2.59 2.54 -4.99
CA GLU A 37 1.13 2.59 -5.01
C GLU A 37 0.50 2.16 -6.34
N GLU A 38 1.26 2.27 -7.44
CA GLU A 38 0.82 1.93 -8.80
C GLU A 38 1.31 0.55 -9.25
N CYS A 39 2.25 -0.03 -8.51
CA CYS A 39 2.80 -1.34 -8.84
C CYS A 39 1.73 -2.43 -8.64
N LYS A 40 1.11 -2.85 -9.75
CA LYS A 40 0.17 -3.97 -9.73
C LYS A 40 0.93 -5.22 -9.32
N LEU A 41 0.48 -5.85 -8.24
CA LEU A 41 1.03 -7.13 -7.80
C LEU A 41 0.88 -8.16 -8.93
N PRO A 42 1.92 -8.98 -9.18
CA PRO A 42 1.83 -10.03 -10.18
C PRO A 42 0.74 -11.02 -9.81
N SER A 43 0.14 -11.65 -10.83
CA SER A 43 -0.74 -12.78 -10.58
C SER A 43 0.01 -13.90 -9.86
N ARG A 44 -0.69 -14.73 -9.09
CA ARG A 44 -0.10 -15.88 -8.39
C ARG A 44 0.74 -16.75 -9.34
N LYS A 45 0.24 -17.00 -10.56
CA LYS A 45 0.94 -17.79 -11.58
C LYS A 45 2.25 -17.12 -12.00
N ALA A 46 2.25 -15.80 -12.21
CA ALA A 46 3.44 -15.04 -12.57
C ALA A 46 4.48 -15.04 -11.42
N ALA A 47 4.04 -14.84 -10.18
CA ALA A 47 4.92 -14.88 -9.01
C ALA A 47 5.60 -16.25 -8.84
N LEU A 48 4.84 -17.35 -8.96
CA LEU A 48 5.39 -18.70 -8.86
C LEU A 48 6.42 -19.00 -9.96
N LYS A 49 6.16 -18.55 -11.20
CA LYS A 49 7.12 -18.71 -12.30
C LYS A 49 8.41 -17.95 -12.04
N ALA A 50 8.33 -16.71 -11.56
CA ALA A 50 9.51 -15.90 -11.22
C ALA A 50 10.37 -16.59 -10.14
N VAL A 51 9.75 -17.11 -9.07
CA VAL A 51 10.47 -17.84 -8.02
C VAL A 51 11.15 -19.10 -8.55
N GLN A 52 10.51 -19.83 -9.47
CA GLN A 52 11.12 -21.01 -10.10
C GLN A 52 12.33 -20.65 -10.96
N GLN A 53 12.28 -19.52 -11.67
CA GLN A 53 13.38 -19.04 -12.52
C GLN A 53 14.59 -18.54 -11.72
N LEU A 54 14.38 -18.07 -10.48
CA LEU A 54 15.45 -17.63 -9.58
C LEU A 54 16.19 -18.78 -8.87
N LYS A 55 15.68 -20.01 -8.95
CA LYS A 55 16.28 -21.21 -8.33
C LYS A 55 17.23 -21.97 -9.27
N VAL A 56 17.68 -21.33 -10.35
CA VAL A 56 18.69 -21.83 -11.28
C VAL A 56 20.03 -21.21 -10.92
#